data_AF-A0AA39N2K7-F1
#
_entry.id   AF-A0AA39N2K7-F1
#
_cell.length_a   1.000
_cell.length_b   1.000
_cell.length_c   1.000
_cell.angle_alpha   90.00
_cell.angle_beta   90.00
_cell.angle_gamma   90.00
#
_symmetry.space_group_name_H-M   'P 1'
#
loop_
_entity.id
_entity.type
_entity.pdbx_description
1 polymer ?
#
loop_
_entity_poly.entity_id
_entity_poly.type
_entity_poly.pdbx_seq_one_letter_code
_entity_poly.pdbx_strand_id
1 'polypeptide(L)'
;MNSGGLICQQCKEPLQLDASLVDLAPSAYDMIVTSAPPAQSSSHARLTSDADKLAALPANSTVKSAWQKSKSSALSSLSVRAQGKQPEHGALSPHESFVLLQDSMIRNIPSSPSSPRAKKGLMKARSSPTKSPTSPPLKPAPDQPNPSPLSHHLRSTTRLFNFLSSRTDIDHPLCAECTQILLTSLQRQLDETKKERDGYIAFEKEIKKEREREGRGMTKEEAERKIDKLKAEERLAIEQLLEVEREREQLDEELQLLELEEKDLDAEENEFWRAHNEQVLSIDQQTAQLATLRAAYAADSATLEKLERTNVYNDAFCIGHDGVFGTINGLRLGRVPGVPVEWAEINAAWGQTLLLMYTIARKLDYTFENYRLVPMGSFSRIEKATGDKSNYELYGSGDLHFGRLLHNRRFDIAMVAFIDCLKHLMDHIKSQDPSVDFPHQVVKDKIGDVSVKLQFNQEEAWTRSLRHVLLALKICLKWATNGANG
;
A
#
# COMPACT_ATOMS: atom_id res chain seq x y z
N MET A 1 15.01 -75.45 -30.87
CA MET A 1 15.11 -74.09 -30.29
C MET A 1 14.94 -73.09 -31.42
N ASN A 2 13.82 -72.36 -31.36
CA ASN A 2 13.27 -71.32 -32.25
C ASN A 2 13.22 -71.58 -33.77
N SER A 3 12.31 -72.48 -34.16
CA SER A 3 11.66 -72.49 -35.47
C SER A 3 10.89 -71.16 -35.66
N GLY A 4 11.16 -70.42 -36.73
CA GLY A 4 10.46 -69.16 -37.02
C GLY A 4 8.97 -69.36 -37.31
N GLY A 5 8.13 -69.19 -36.28
CA GLY A 5 6.67 -69.21 -36.42
C GLY A 5 6.16 -67.94 -37.11
N LEU A 6 5.17 -68.09 -37.98
CA LEU A 6 4.45 -66.95 -38.56
C LEU A 6 3.67 -66.23 -37.46
N ILE A 7 3.59 -64.91 -37.53
CA ILE A 7 2.84 -64.07 -36.60
C ILE A 7 1.79 -63.27 -37.37
N CYS A 8 0.64 -63.05 -36.75
CA CYS A 8 -0.37 -62.15 -37.31
C CYS A 8 0.21 -60.75 -37.35
N GLN A 9 0.17 -60.08 -38.50
CA GLN A 9 0.76 -58.75 -38.60
C GLN A 9 -0.04 -57.67 -37.88
N GLN A 10 -1.32 -57.93 -37.57
CA GLN A 10 -2.20 -57.00 -36.85
C GLN A 10 -2.16 -57.19 -35.33
N CYS A 11 -2.39 -58.41 -34.81
CA CYS A 11 -2.41 -58.67 -33.36
C CYS A 11 -1.09 -59.21 -32.79
N LYS A 12 -0.09 -59.51 -33.64
CA LYS A 12 1.23 -60.07 -33.30
C LYS A 12 1.20 -61.42 -32.57
N GLU A 13 0.06 -62.10 -32.54
CA GLU A 13 -0.07 -63.45 -31.99
C GLU A 13 0.53 -64.52 -32.94
N PRO A 14 1.05 -65.64 -32.39
CA PRO A 14 1.59 -66.72 -33.19
C PRO A 14 0.47 -67.38 -34.01
N LEU A 15 0.73 -67.55 -35.31
CA LEU A 15 -0.19 -68.17 -36.25
C LEU A 15 0.21 -69.60 -36.57
N GLN A 16 -0.78 -70.48 -36.57
CA GLN A 16 -0.68 -71.80 -37.20
C GLN A 16 -1.29 -71.71 -38.59
N LEU A 17 -0.54 -72.14 -39.61
CA LEU A 17 -1.08 -72.25 -40.95
C LEU A 17 -2.13 -73.36 -40.99
N ASP A 18 -3.27 -73.06 -41.58
CA ASP A 18 -4.27 -74.07 -41.90
C ASP A 18 -3.71 -75.09 -42.90
N ALA A 19 -4.09 -76.36 -42.77
CA ALA A 19 -3.58 -77.46 -43.60
C ALA A 19 -3.78 -77.20 -45.11
N SER A 20 -4.81 -76.44 -45.47
CA SER A 20 -5.08 -76.02 -46.86
C SER A 20 -4.01 -75.12 -47.47
N LEU A 21 -3.26 -74.37 -46.65
CA LEU A 21 -2.18 -73.48 -47.09
C LEU A 21 -0.81 -74.17 -47.17
N VAL A 22 -0.70 -75.38 -46.59
CA VAL A 22 0.54 -76.17 -46.55
C VAL A 22 0.77 -76.89 -47.91
N ASP A 23 -0.30 -77.36 -48.55
CA ASP A 23 -0.29 -78.05 -49.85
C ASP A 23 -1.01 -77.26 -50.96
N LEU A 24 -0.59 -76.01 -51.21
CA LEU A 24 -1.13 -75.24 -52.35
C LEU A 24 -0.64 -75.79 -53.70
N ALA A 25 -1.58 -76.27 -54.52
CA ALA A 25 -1.30 -76.55 -55.93
C ALA A 25 -0.97 -75.24 -56.69
N PRO A 26 -0.06 -75.26 -57.69
CA PRO A 26 0.33 -74.06 -58.44
C PRO A 26 -0.84 -73.28 -59.08
N SER A 27 -1.91 -73.97 -59.49
CA SER A 27 -3.12 -73.33 -60.04
C SER A 27 -3.92 -72.55 -59.00
N ALA A 28 -3.98 -73.02 -57.76
CA ALA A 28 -4.66 -72.33 -56.67
C ALA A 28 -3.88 -71.06 -56.26
N TYR A 29 -2.55 -71.11 -56.33
CA TYR A 29 -1.70 -69.94 -56.10
C TYR A 29 -1.98 -68.84 -57.14
N ASP A 30 -2.08 -69.21 -58.42
CA ASP A 30 -2.30 -68.26 -59.52
C ASP A 30 -3.70 -67.61 -59.48
N MET A 31 -4.72 -68.36 -59.05
CA MET A 31 -6.06 -67.82 -58.80
C MET A 31 -6.08 -66.75 -57.71
N ILE A 32 -5.36 -66.95 -56.60
CA ILE A 32 -5.29 -65.97 -55.50
C ILE A 32 -4.57 -64.70 -55.98
N VAL A 33 -3.50 -64.86 -56.76
CA VAL A 33 -2.76 -63.74 -57.35
C VAL A 33 -3.62 -62.92 -58.33
N THR A 34 -4.49 -63.59 -59.08
CA THR A 34 -5.37 -62.96 -60.09
C THR A 34 -6.58 -62.25 -59.47
N SER A 35 -7.11 -62.79 -58.37
CA SER A 35 -8.29 -62.22 -57.68
C SER A 35 -7.95 -61.09 -56.70
N ALA A 36 -6.67 -60.92 -56.35
CA ALA A 36 -6.22 -59.78 -55.57
C ALA A 36 -6.41 -58.47 -56.35
N PRO A 37 -6.89 -57.39 -55.70
CA PRO A 37 -7.08 -56.08 -56.34
C PRO A 37 -5.79 -55.63 -57.04
N PRO A 38 -5.86 -54.82 -58.12
CA PRO A 38 -4.66 -54.27 -58.76
C PRO A 38 -3.87 -53.47 -57.74
N ALA A 39 -2.53 -53.52 -57.83
CA ALA A 39 -1.63 -52.90 -56.85
C ALA A 39 -2.01 -51.43 -56.64
N GLN A 40 -2.49 -51.11 -55.44
CA GLN A 40 -2.58 -49.73 -55.01
C GLN A 40 -1.15 -49.26 -54.79
N SER A 41 -0.74 -48.22 -55.51
CA SER A 41 0.57 -47.61 -55.31
C SER A 41 0.67 -47.15 -53.87
N SER A 42 1.39 -47.90 -53.05
CA SER A 42 1.84 -47.49 -51.72
C SER A 42 2.87 -46.37 -51.86
N SER A 43 2.44 -45.19 -52.29
CA SER A 43 3.14 -43.97 -51.94
C SER A 43 2.85 -43.74 -50.46
N HIS A 44 3.88 -43.95 -49.64
CA HIS A 44 3.95 -43.46 -48.28
C HIS A 44 3.14 -42.17 -48.14
N ALA A 45 2.20 -42.18 -47.19
CA ALA A 45 1.63 -41.01 -46.56
C ALA A 45 2.75 -40.12 -46.00
N ARG A 46 3.42 -39.37 -46.87
CA ARG A 46 3.91 -38.03 -46.54
C ARG A 46 2.66 -37.19 -46.53
N LEU A 47 2.39 -36.55 -45.39
CA LEU A 47 1.53 -35.37 -45.21
C LEU A 47 1.14 -34.71 -46.55
N THR A 48 0.10 -35.22 -47.21
CA THR A 48 -0.53 -34.53 -48.33
C THR A 48 -1.46 -33.53 -47.66
N SER A 49 -1.21 -32.24 -47.88
CA SER A 49 -2.08 -31.21 -47.34
C SER A 49 -3.51 -31.41 -47.89
N ASP A 50 -4.53 -30.95 -47.17
CA ASP A 50 -5.92 -30.99 -47.67
C ASP A 50 -6.05 -30.34 -49.08
N ALA A 51 -5.12 -29.44 -49.43
CA ALA A 51 -5.06 -28.81 -50.76
C ALA A 51 -4.69 -29.80 -51.88
N ASP A 52 -3.82 -30.77 -51.61
CA ASP A 52 -3.42 -31.78 -52.60
C ASP A 52 -4.53 -32.79 -52.88
N LYS A 53 -5.33 -33.11 -51.85
CA LYS A 53 -6.54 -33.95 -51.99
C LYS A 53 -7.64 -33.24 -52.79
N LEU A 54 -7.80 -31.93 -52.62
CA LEU A 54 -8.74 -31.12 -53.41
C LEU A 54 -8.32 -31.02 -54.89
N ALA A 55 -7.02 -30.96 -55.17
CA ALA A 55 -6.50 -30.88 -56.53
C ALA A 55 -6.81 -32.16 -57.33
N ALA A 56 -6.72 -33.33 -56.70
CA ALA A 56 -6.94 -34.64 -57.32
C ALA A 56 -8.42 -34.99 -57.61
N LEU A 57 -9.39 -34.26 -57.04
CA LEU A 57 -10.82 -34.49 -57.30
C LEU A 57 -11.24 -33.95 -58.68
N PRO A 58 -12.06 -34.69 -59.46
CA PRO A 58 -12.59 -34.23 -60.75
C PRO A 58 -13.77 -33.27 -60.51
N ALA A 59 -13.49 -32.09 -59.94
CA ALA A 59 -14.46 -31.03 -59.70
C ALA A 59 -14.04 -29.73 -60.41
N ASN A 60 -15.02 -28.92 -60.81
CA ASN A 60 -14.78 -27.66 -61.52
C ASN A 60 -14.05 -26.64 -60.63
N SER A 61 -13.23 -25.77 -61.24
CA SER A 61 -12.32 -24.85 -60.53
C SER A 61 -13.02 -23.84 -59.61
N THR A 62 -14.27 -23.48 -59.93
CA THR A 62 -15.14 -22.61 -59.13
C THR A 62 -15.55 -23.23 -57.80
N VAL A 63 -15.79 -24.54 -57.75
CA VAL A 63 -16.17 -25.25 -56.51
C VAL A 63 -14.97 -25.40 -55.59
N LYS A 64 -13.78 -25.68 -56.15
CA LYS A 64 -12.51 -25.78 -55.41
C LYS A 64 -12.13 -24.44 -54.74
N SER A 65 -12.33 -23.33 -55.45
CA SER A 65 -12.03 -21.99 -54.94
C SER A 65 -13.03 -21.48 -53.89
N ALA A 66 -14.32 -21.86 -53.99
CA ALA A 66 -15.31 -21.55 -52.96
C ALA A 66 -15.00 -22.24 -51.62
N TRP A 67 -14.58 -23.51 -51.65
CA TRP A 67 -14.19 -24.26 -50.45
C TRP A 67 -12.90 -23.73 -49.80
N GLN A 68 -11.92 -23.28 -50.60
CA GLN A 68 -10.72 -22.64 -50.06
C GLN A 68 -11.03 -21.32 -49.34
N LYS A 69 -11.97 -20.53 -49.86
CA LYS A 69 -12.39 -19.25 -49.25
C LYS A 69 -13.14 -19.42 -47.93
N SER A 70 -13.92 -20.50 -47.78
CA SER A 70 -14.64 -20.75 -46.51
C SER A 70 -13.70 -21.16 -45.38
N LYS A 71 -12.60 -21.89 -45.67
CA LYS A 71 -11.58 -22.23 -44.65
C LYS A 71 -10.74 -21.03 -44.22
N SER A 72 -10.43 -20.08 -45.11
CA SER A 72 -9.68 -18.86 -44.75
C SER A 72 -10.49 -17.88 -43.90
N SER A 73 -11.83 -17.93 -43.96
CA SER A 73 -12.70 -17.08 -43.16
C SER A 73 -12.78 -17.49 -41.68
N ALA A 74 -12.31 -18.69 -41.31
CA ALA A 74 -12.37 -19.21 -39.94
C ALA A 74 -11.14 -18.88 -39.07
N LEU A 75 -10.13 -18.19 -39.63
CA LEU A 75 -8.90 -17.79 -38.93
C LEU A 75 -8.72 -16.26 -38.81
N SER A 76 -9.74 -15.48 -39.17
CA SER A 76 -9.78 -14.05 -38.83
C SER A 76 -10.18 -13.91 -37.37
N SER A 77 -9.17 -13.74 -36.53
CA SER A 77 -9.27 -13.35 -35.12
C SER A 77 -10.23 -12.17 -34.96
N LEU A 78 -11.33 -12.42 -34.26
CA LEU A 78 -12.20 -11.39 -33.73
C LEU A 78 -11.41 -10.49 -32.78
N SER A 79 -11.67 -9.19 -32.90
CA SER A 79 -11.10 -8.08 -32.10
C SER A 79 -11.17 -8.34 -30.59
N VAL A 80 -10.11 -7.90 -29.89
CA VAL A 80 -9.91 -7.95 -28.43
C VAL A 80 -10.98 -7.16 -27.64
N ARG A 81 -11.92 -6.47 -28.31
CA ARG A 81 -12.93 -5.60 -27.67
C ARG A 81 -14.19 -6.31 -27.17
N ALA A 82 -14.32 -7.63 -27.33
CA ALA A 82 -15.55 -8.38 -27.01
C ALA A 82 -15.40 -9.45 -25.89
N GLN A 83 -14.52 -9.23 -24.90
CA GLN A 83 -14.46 -10.05 -23.67
C GLN A 83 -14.83 -9.26 -22.39
N GLY A 84 -15.62 -8.20 -22.53
CA GLY A 84 -16.19 -7.50 -21.38
C GLY A 84 -17.67 -7.83 -21.23
N LYS A 85 -17.99 -8.74 -20.28
CA LYS A 85 -19.29 -8.99 -19.59
C LYS A 85 -19.71 -10.46 -19.62
N GLN A 86 -19.33 -11.17 -18.57
CA GLN A 86 -20.21 -12.16 -17.91
C GLN A 86 -20.07 -11.98 -16.39
N PRO A 87 -21.16 -11.96 -15.62
CA PRO A 87 -21.11 -11.89 -14.17
C PRO A 87 -21.01 -13.31 -13.60
N GLU A 88 -19.89 -13.67 -12.97
CA GLU A 88 -19.85 -14.86 -12.11
C GLU A 88 -20.27 -14.49 -10.68
N HIS A 89 -21.39 -15.06 -10.27
CA HIS A 89 -21.80 -15.16 -8.89
C HIS A 89 -20.81 -16.06 -8.14
N GLY A 90 -20.04 -15.48 -7.21
CA GLY A 90 -19.25 -16.20 -6.22
C GLY A 90 -19.46 -15.58 -4.84
N ALA A 91 -20.20 -16.27 -3.98
CA ALA A 91 -20.41 -15.91 -2.58
C ALA A 91 -19.09 -16.03 -1.79
N LEU A 92 -18.76 -15.07 -0.92
CA LEU A 92 -17.90 -15.25 0.26
C LEU A 92 -17.89 -14.02 1.21
N SER A 93 -18.22 -14.31 2.48
CA SER A 93 -17.86 -13.72 3.79
C SER A 93 -17.81 -12.19 4.06
N PRO A 94 -18.37 -11.69 5.19
CA PRO A 94 -18.53 -10.27 5.44
C PRO A 94 -17.56 -9.74 6.52
N HIS A 95 -16.29 -9.48 6.23
CA HIS A 95 -15.45 -8.58 7.05
C HIS A 95 -14.18 -8.20 6.28
N GLU A 96 -14.23 -7.13 5.51
CA GLU A 96 -13.06 -6.30 5.13
C GLU A 96 -13.56 -5.03 4.42
N SER A 97 -13.29 -3.85 5.00
CA SER A 97 -13.62 -2.54 4.41
C SER A 97 -12.64 -2.20 3.30
N PHE A 98 -13.15 -1.87 2.10
CA PHE A 98 -12.34 -1.30 1.02
C PHE A 98 -12.77 0.14 0.72
N VAL A 99 -11.78 1.03 0.64
CA VAL A 99 -11.91 2.38 0.07
C VAL A 99 -11.72 2.23 -1.44
N LEU A 100 -12.74 2.59 -2.23
CA LEU A 100 -12.66 2.62 -3.70
C LEU A 100 -11.81 3.83 -4.13
N LEU A 101 -10.64 3.57 -4.71
CA LEU A 101 -9.88 4.55 -5.47
C LEU A 101 -10.23 4.41 -6.96
N GLN A 102 -10.36 5.54 -7.66
CA GLN A 102 -10.68 5.59 -9.09
C GLN A 102 -9.53 5.05 -9.94
N ASP A 103 -9.88 4.39 -11.05
CA ASP A 103 -9.00 3.63 -11.97
C ASP A 103 -7.81 4.41 -12.56
N SER A 104 -7.76 5.74 -12.39
CA SER A 104 -6.69 6.61 -12.87
C SER A 104 -5.37 6.51 -12.08
N MET A 105 -5.34 5.86 -10.91
CA MET A 105 -4.14 5.73 -10.07
C MET A 105 -3.36 4.40 -10.22
N ILE A 106 -3.89 3.41 -10.97
CA ILE A 106 -3.32 2.05 -11.02
C ILE A 106 -2.27 1.87 -12.15
N ARG A 107 -2.14 2.82 -13.08
CA ARG A 107 -1.32 2.62 -14.30
C ARG A 107 0.19 2.80 -14.14
N ASN A 108 0.71 3.21 -12.98
CA ASN A 108 2.15 3.43 -12.80
C ASN A 108 2.74 2.59 -11.66
N ILE A 109 2.91 1.30 -11.91
CA ILE A 109 3.85 0.45 -11.16
C ILE A 109 4.78 -0.24 -12.18
N PRO A 110 6.12 -0.02 -12.13
CA PRO A 110 7.03 -0.67 -13.05
C PRO A 110 7.25 -2.14 -12.68
N SER A 111 7.06 -3.04 -13.64
CA SER A 111 7.31 -4.48 -13.51
C SER A 111 8.81 -4.78 -13.44
N SER A 112 9.25 -5.42 -12.35
CA SER A 112 10.61 -5.94 -12.15
C SER A 112 10.80 -7.32 -12.85
N PRO A 113 12.02 -7.68 -13.31
CA PRO A 113 12.22 -8.74 -14.30
C PRO A 113 12.30 -10.15 -13.69
N SER A 114 11.79 -11.14 -14.44
CA SER A 114 11.95 -12.55 -14.14
C SER A 114 13.34 -13.06 -14.52
N SER A 115 13.94 -13.86 -13.62
CA SER A 115 15.20 -14.57 -13.83
C SER A 115 14.95 -16.08 -14.00
N PRO A 116 15.78 -16.82 -14.77
CA PRO A 116 15.38 -18.06 -15.44
C PRO A 116 15.88 -19.32 -14.71
N ARG A 117 15.23 -20.47 -14.97
CA ARG A 117 15.80 -21.78 -14.63
C ARG A 117 15.78 -22.76 -15.82
N ALA A 118 16.94 -22.77 -16.48
CA ALA A 118 17.66 -23.90 -17.08
C ALA A 118 17.43 -25.26 -16.35
N LYS A 119 17.56 -26.47 -16.94
CA LYS A 119 18.36 -26.99 -18.07
C LYS A 119 18.08 -28.51 -18.24
N LYS A 120 18.54 -29.04 -19.38
CA LYS A 120 19.08 -30.40 -19.69
C LYS A 120 18.22 -31.13 -20.74
N GLY A 121 18.76 -31.65 -21.85
CA GLY A 121 20.13 -31.77 -22.37
C GLY A 121 20.05 -32.07 -23.89
N LEU A 122 21.00 -31.62 -24.74
CA LEU A 122 22.29 -32.30 -25.03
C LEU A 122 22.06 -33.53 -25.95
N MET A 123 22.56 -33.74 -27.18
CA MET A 123 23.66 -33.30 -28.08
C MET A 123 23.16 -33.44 -29.54
N LYS A 124 23.44 -32.56 -30.53
CA LYS A 124 24.65 -32.40 -31.39
C LYS A 124 25.09 -33.62 -32.23
N ALA A 125 24.91 -33.50 -33.56
CA ALA A 125 25.79 -34.01 -34.64
C ALA A 125 25.38 -33.26 -35.93
N ARG A 126 26.09 -32.26 -36.47
CA ARG A 126 27.40 -32.19 -37.16
C ARG A 126 27.54 -33.07 -38.43
N SER A 127 27.30 -32.40 -39.57
CA SER A 127 28.05 -32.38 -40.84
C SER A 127 28.43 -33.67 -41.57
N SER A 128 27.74 -33.92 -42.70
CA SER A 128 28.23 -34.08 -44.10
C SER A 128 29.39 -35.06 -44.44
N PRO A 129 29.76 -35.25 -45.72
CA PRO A 129 28.99 -35.72 -46.89
C PRO A 129 29.70 -36.90 -47.61
N THR A 130 29.00 -37.87 -48.20
CA THR A 130 29.63 -38.77 -49.19
C THR A 130 28.55 -39.49 -50.00
N LYS A 131 28.37 -39.13 -51.27
CA LYS A 131 28.95 -39.78 -52.46
C LYS A 131 28.41 -41.19 -52.70
N SER A 132 27.56 -41.26 -53.73
CA SER A 132 27.31 -42.45 -54.54
C SER A 132 28.60 -43.04 -55.09
N PRO A 133 28.64 -44.38 -55.23
CA PRO A 133 29.15 -44.94 -56.47
C PRO A 133 28.23 -46.02 -57.04
N THR A 134 27.87 -45.77 -58.29
CA THR A 134 27.74 -46.67 -59.44
C THR A 134 28.15 -48.13 -59.22
N SER A 135 27.22 -49.03 -59.52
CA SER A 135 27.43 -50.46 -59.81
C SER A 135 28.11 -50.70 -61.17
N PRO A 136 29.01 -51.69 -61.28
CA PRO A 136 29.24 -52.43 -62.53
C PRO A 136 28.73 -53.90 -62.43
N PRO A 137 28.55 -54.58 -63.57
CA PRO A 137 27.57 -55.67 -63.71
C PRO A 137 28.14 -57.10 -63.60
N LEU A 138 27.20 -58.03 -63.42
CA LEU A 138 27.17 -59.46 -63.79
C LEU A 138 28.46 -60.30 -63.69
N LYS A 139 28.41 -61.35 -62.85
CA LYS A 139 28.84 -62.72 -63.20
C LYS A 139 27.91 -63.76 -62.55
N PRO A 140 27.46 -64.80 -63.28
CA PRO A 140 26.62 -65.86 -62.74
C PRO A 140 27.40 -67.12 -62.32
N ALA A 141 26.71 -67.92 -61.50
CA ALA A 141 26.90 -69.34 -61.15
C ALA A 141 27.92 -69.70 -60.04
N PRO A 142 27.73 -70.80 -59.27
CA PRO A 142 26.81 -71.93 -59.52
C PRO A 142 25.90 -72.39 -58.35
N ASP A 143 24.80 -73.04 -58.77
CA ASP A 143 24.06 -74.18 -58.18
C ASP A 143 24.92 -75.09 -57.27
N GLN A 144 24.52 -75.67 -56.12
CA GLN A 144 23.32 -76.35 -55.57
C GLN A 144 23.52 -76.49 -54.02
N PRO A 145 22.62 -77.07 -53.16
CA PRO A 145 21.50 -77.97 -53.43
C PRO A 145 20.17 -77.72 -52.68
N ASN A 146 19.13 -78.37 -53.21
CA ASN A 146 17.84 -78.73 -52.63
C ASN A 146 17.61 -78.35 -51.16
N PRO A 147 16.76 -77.35 -50.88
CA PRO A 147 16.24 -77.19 -49.54
C PRO A 147 15.04 -78.16 -49.40
N SER A 148 14.93 -78.85 -48.28
CA SER A 148 13.92 -79.89 -47.97
C SER A 148 12.50 -79.49 -48.42
N PRO A 149 11.59 -80.39 -48.82
CA PRO A 149 10.27 -80.01 -49.38
C PRO A 149 9.56 -78.90 -48.58
N LEU A 150 9.58 -79.01 -47.25
CA LEU A 150 9.04 -78.01 -46.30
C LEU A 150 9.56 -76.57 -46.52
N SER A 151 10.80 -76.39 -46.97
CA SER A 151 11.43 -75.08 -47.21
C SER A 151 10.99 -74.40 -48.52
N HIS A 152 10.62 -75.18 -49.55
CA HIS A 152 10.04 -74.62 -50.78
C HIS A 152 8.62 -74.12 -50.50
N HIS A 153 7.85 -74.89 -49.73
CA HIS A 153 6.50 -74.51 -49.28
C HIS A 153 6.49 -73.27 -48.37
N LEU A 154 7.42 -73.17 -47.41
CA LEU A 154 7.56 -71.96 -46.59
C LEU A 154 7.96 -70.72 -47.42
N ARG A 155 8.77 -70.89 -48.48
CA ARG A 155 9.13 -69.79 -49.39
C ARG A 155 7.95 -69.36 -50.26
N SER A 156 7.11 -70.27 -50.74
CA SER A 156 5.93 -69.93 -51.54
C SER A 156 4.84 -69.24 -50.72
N THR A 157 4.56 -69.70 -49.50
CA THR A 157 3.57 -69.04 -48.61
C THR A 157 4.04 -67.65 -48.17
N THR A 158 5.34 -67.48 -47.87
CA THR A 158 5.91 -66.15 -47.58
C THR A 158 5.80 -65.20 -48.77
N ARG A 159 6.02 -65.69 -50.00
CA ARG A 159 5.83 -64.88 -51.22
C ARG A 159 4.38 -64.46 -51.41
N LEU A 160 3.41 -65.33 -51.11
CA LEU A 160 1.99 -65.02 -51.20
C LEU A 160 1.57 -63.94 -50.20
N PHE A 161 2.01 -64.05 -48.94
CA PHE A 161 1.73 -63.01 -47.94
C PHE A 161 2.38 -61.68 -48.28
N ASN A 162 3.62 -61.68 -48.77
CA ASN A 162 4.26 -60.44 -49.24
C ASN A 162 3.52 -59.83 -50.44
N PHE A 163 3.03 -60.66 -51.35
CA PHE A 163 2.26 -60.20 -52.50
C PHE A 163 0.91 -59.59 -52.07
N LEU A 164 0.18 -60.25 -51.17
CA LEU A 164 -1.08 -59.71 -50.64
C LEU A 164 -0.83 -58.39 -49.87
N SER A 165 0.19 -58.35 -49.02
CA SER A 165 0.60 -57.12 -48.30
C SER A 165 0.98 -55.97 -49.24
N SER A 166 1.47 -56.26 -50.46
CA SER A 166 1.79 -55.22 -51.45
C SER A 166 0.56 -54.67 -52.19
N ARG A 167 -0.56 -55.39 -52.16
CA ARG A 167 -1.77 -55.07 -52.91
C ARG A 167 -2.90 -54.53 -52.03
N THR A 168 -2.80 -54.73 -50.73
CA THR A 168 -3.75 -54.25 -49.73
C THR A 168 -3.04 -53.34 -48.73
N ASP A 169 -3.73 -52.38 -48.15
CA ASP A 169 -3.18 -51.46 -47.14
C ASP A 169 -2.81 -52.11 -45.79
N ILE A 170 -2.90 -53.44 -45.70
CA ILE A 170 -2.72 -54.22 -44.48
C ILE A 170 -1.69 -55.32 -44.72
N ASP A 171 -0.73 -55.43 -43.81
CA ASP A 171 0.28 -56.47 -43.84
C ASP A 171 -0.32 -57.84 -43.52
N HIS A 172 0.09 -58.85 -44.27
CA HIS A 172 -0.31 -60.25 -44.14
C HIS A 172 0.86 -61.09 -43.61
N PRO A 173 0.62 -62.22 -42.92
CA PRO A 173 -0.66 -62.90 -42.68
C PRO A 173 -1.50 -62.29 -41.53
N LEU A 174 -2.82 -62.46 -41.62
CA LEU A 174 -3.79 -62.09 -40.59
C LEU A 174 -4.37 -63.36 -39.94
N CYS A 175 -4.73 -63.30 -38.66
CA CYS A 175 -5.53 -64.34 -38.01
C CYS A 175 -7.00 -64.25 -38.45
N ALA A 176 -7.76 -65.33 -38.27
CA ALA A 176 -9.18 -65.40 -38.63
C ALA A 176 -10.02 -64.26 -38.02
N GLU A 177 -9.76 -63.90 -36.76
CA GLU A 177 -10.44 -62.80 -36.07
C GLU A 177 -10.11 -61.45 -36.70
N CYS A 178 -8.83 -61.19 -37.02
CA CYS A 178 -8.40 -59.96 -37.69
C CYS A 178 -8.96 -59.86 -39.12
N THR A 179 -9.07 -60.98 -39.85
CA THR A 179 -9.70 -61.02 -41.18
C THR A 179 -11.21 -60.73 -41.08
N GLN A 180 -11.90 -61.25 -40.06
CA GLN A 180 -13.33 -60.97 -39.87
C GLN A 180 -13.59 -59.50 -39.53
N ILE A 181 -12.74 -58.88 -38.71
CA ILE A 181 -12.80 -57.44 -38.41
C ILE A 181 -12.58 -56.63 -39.70
N LEU A 182 -11.60 -57.02 -40.52
CA LEU A 182 -11.33 -56.36 -41.79
C LEU A 182 -12.51 -56.46 -42.76
N LEU A 183 -13.09 -57.65 -42.93
CA LEU A 183 -14.27 -57.85 -43.78
C LEU A 183 -15.45 -57.00 -43.32
N THR A 184 -15.68 -56.92 -42.01
CA THR A 184 -16.74 -56.07 -41.43
C THR A 184 -16.49 -54.59 -41.72
N SER A 185 -15.23 -54.12 -41.63
CA SER A 185 -14.86 -52.74 -41.97
C SER A 185 -15.05 -52.44 -43.46
N LEU A 186 -14.63 -53.35 -44.34
CA LEU A 186 -14.79 -53.20 -45.80
C LEU A 186 -16.26 -53.19 -46.21
N GLN A 187 -17.07 -54.04 -45.59
CA GLN A 187 -18.53 -54.07 -45.80
C GLN A 187 -19.16 -52.73 -45.39
N ARG A 188 -18.75 -52.17 -44.25
CA ARG A 188 -19.23 -50.85 -43.82
C ARG A 188 -18.84 -49.74 -44.80
N GLN A 189 -17.60 -49.73 -45.30
CA GLN A 189 -17.15 -48.77 -46.31
C GLN A 189 -17.94 -48.91 -47.63
N LEU A 190 -18.26 -50.13 -48.04
CA LEU A 190 -19.09 -50.40 -49.20
C LEU A 190 -20.51 -49.83 -49.02
N ASP A 191 -21.09 -49.94 -47.83
CA ASP A 191 -22.43 -49.44 -47.56
C ASP A 191 -22.48 -47.90 -47.43
N GLU A 192 -21.43 -47.28 -46.89
CA GLU A 192 -21.26 -45.81 -46.89
C GLU A 192 -21.16 -45.26 -48.32
N THR A 193 -20.30 -45.84 -49.16
CA THR A 193 -20.15 -45.42 -50.57
C THR A 193 -21.42 -45.63 -51.41
N LYS A 194 -22.18 -46.70 -51.16
CA LYS A 194 -23.51 -46.89 -51.79
C LYS A 194 -24.49 -45.79 -51.41
N LYS A 195 -24.53 -45.39 -50.13
CA LYS A 195 -25.39 -44.29 -49.68
C LYS A 195 -25.02 -42.96 -50.32
N GLU A 196 -23.73 -42.67 -50.47
CA GLU A 196 -23.25 -41.47 -51.16
C GLU A 196 -23.68 -41.46 -52.63
N ARG A 197 -23.48 -42.57 -53.35
CA ARG A 197 -23.95 -42.73 -54.73
C ARG A 197 -25.46 -42.47 -54.83
N ASP A 198 -26.25 -43.05 -53.94
CA ASP A 198 -27.70 -42.90 -53.96
C ASP A 198 -28.12 -41.45 -53.63
N GLY A 199 -27.39 -40.77 -52.75
CA GLY A 199 -27.54 -39.34 -52.47
C GLY A 199 -27.26 -38.46 -53.69
N TYR A 200 -26.19 -38.74 -54.45
CA TYR A 200 -25.89 -38.02 -55.70
C TYR A 200 -26.96 -38.23 -56.77
N ILE A 201 -27.46 -39.46 -56.92
CA ILE A 201 -28.56 -39.77 -57.85
C ILE A 201 -29.83 -39.00 -57.46
N ALA A 202 -30.14 -38.90 -56.16
CA ALA A 202 -31.29 -38.14 -55.68
C ALA A 202 -31.13 -36.63 -55.96
N PHE A 203 -29.95 -36.06 -55.71
CA PHE A 203 -29.64 -34.66 -56.00
C PHE A 203 -29.77 -34.34 -57.50
N GLU A 204 -29.26 -35.22 -58.37
CA GLU A 204 -29.37 -35.04 -59.82
C GLU A 204 -30.84 -35.05 -60.30
N LYS A 205 -31.67 -35.92 -59.70
CA LYS A 205 -33.11 -35.96 -59.99
C LYS A 205 -33.81 -34.66 -59.58
N GLU A 206 -33.46 -34.10 -58.43
CA GLU A 206 -34.07 -32.84 -57.97
C GLU A 206 -33.66 -31.67 -58.89
N ILE A 207 -32.40 -31.58 -59.30
CA ILE A 207 -31.96 -30.57 -60.28
C ILE A 207 -32.70 -30.71 -61.61
N LYS A 208 -32.90 -31.93 -62.12
CA LYS A 208 -33.67 -32.14 -63.37
C LYS A 208 -35.11 -31.66 -63.23
N LYS A 209 -35.73 -31.92 -62.08
CA LYS A 209 -37.10 -31.50 -61.77
C LYS A 209 -37.23 -29.98 -61.63
N GLU A 210 -36.27 -29.32 -60.98
CA GLU A 210 -36.20 -27.85 -60.93
C GLU A 210 -36.04 -27.24 -62.34
N ARG A 211 -35.16 -27.80 -63.17
CA ARG A 211 -34.98 -27.35 -64.56
C ARG A 211 -36.25 -27.48 -65.41
N GLU A 212 -37.05 -28.52 -65.20
CA GLU A 212 -38.36 -28.71 -65.86
C GLU A 212 -39.42 -27.70 -65.37
N ARG A 213 -39.36 -27.29 -64.10
CA ARG A 213 -40.20 -26.21 -63.55
C ARG A 213 -39.81 -24.85 -64.11
N GLU A 214 -38.51 -24.57 -64.20
CA GLU A 214 -37.98 -23.34 -64.79
C GLU A 214 -38.32 -23.22 -66.28
N GLY A 215 -38.32 -24.32 -67.04
CA GLY A 215 -38.77 -24.35 -68.43
C GLY A 215 -40.27 -24.05 -68.65
N ARG A 216 -41.07 -24.04 -67.56
CA ARG A 216 -42.50 -23.64 -67.56
C ARG A 216 -42.75 -22.37 -66.74
N GLY A 217 -41.71 -21.61 -66.39
CA GLY A 217 -41.79 -20.45 -65.51
C GLY A 217 -41.47 -19.13 -66.22
N MET A 218 -42.38 -18.15 -66.07
CA MET A 218 -42.27 -16.73 -66.44
C MET A 218 -42.15 -16.44 -67.94
N THR A 219 -43.05 -15.61 -68.46
CA THR A 219 -42.97 -15.15 -69.85
C THR A 219 -41.79 -14.18 -70.02
N LYS A 220 -41.17 -14.14 -71.19
CA LYS A 220 -40.02 -13.26 -71.48
C LYS A 220 -40.29 -11.79 -71.15
N GLU A 221 -41.51 -11.31 -71.38
CA GLU A 221 -41.93 -9.94 -71.09
C GLU A 221 -42.04 -9.63 -69.58
N GLU A 222 -42.49 -10.59 -68.77
CA GLU A 222 -42.51 -10.45 -67.31
C GLU A 222 -41.09 -10.43 -66.72
N ALA A 223 -40.19 -11.23 -67.29
CA ALA A 223 -38.78 -11.22 -66.93
C ALA A 223 -38.12 -9.88 -67.26
N GLU A 224 -38.36 -9.32 -68.45
CA GLU A 224 -37.85 -8.01 -68.86
C GLU A 224 -38.37 -6.87 -67.97
N ARG A 225 -39.68 -6.83 -67.67
CA ARG A 225 -40.25 -5.83 -66.73
C ARG A 225 -39.64 -5.92 -65.33
N LYS A 226 -39.40 -7.14 -64.84
CA LYS A 226 -38.77 -7.36 -63.54
C LYS A 226 -37.30 -6.90 -63.55
N ILE A 227 -36.57 -7.15 -64.63
CA ILE A 227 -35.20 -6.66 -64.82
C ILE A 227 -35.15 -5.14 -64.78
N ASP A 228 -36.06 -4.45 -65.48
CA ASP A 228 -36.07 -2.98 -65.50
C ASP A 228 -36.44 -2.36 -64.16
N LYS A 229 -37.37 -3.00 -63.43
CA LYS A 229 -37.69 -2.60 -62.05
C LYS A 229 -36.49 -2.75 -61.12
N LEU A 230 -35.81 -3.90 -61.16
CA LEU A 230 -34.62 -4.16 -60.35
C LEU A 230 -33.48 -3.20 -60.68
N LYS A 231 -33.28 -2.86 -61.96
CA LYS A 231 -32.28 -1.86 -62.36
C LYS A 231 -32.63 -0.46 -61.84
N ALA A 232 -33.90 -0.10 -61.73
CA ALA A 232 -34.31 1.18 -61.16
C ALA A 232 -34.09 1.22 -59.64
N GLU A 233 -34.43 0.13 -58.94
CA GLU A 233 -34.15 -0.03 -57.51
C GLU A 233 -32.64 -0.04 -57.22
N GLU A 234 -31.83 -0.70 -58.05
CA GLU A 234 -30.37 -0.71 -57.97
C GLU A 234 -29.80 0.71 -58.09
N ARG A 235 -30.27 1.50 -59.06
CA ARG A 235 -29.82 2.89 -59.22
C ARG A 235 -30.13 3.76 -58.00
N LEU A 236 -31.35 3.65 -57.47
CA LEU A 236 -31.75 4.40 -56.27
C LEU A 236 -30.94 3.97 -55.05
N ALA A 237 -30.70 2.67 -54.89
CA ALA A 237 -29.88 2.15 -53.79
C ALA A 237 -28.43 2.63 -53.88
N ILE A 238 -27.85 2.70 -55.08
CA ILE A 238 -26.50 3.23 -55.30
C ILE A 238 -26.44 4.73 -54.95
N GLU A 239 -27.43 5.52 -55.37
CA GLU A 239 -27.49 6.95 -55.06
C GLU A 239 -27.57 7.20 -53.55
N GLN A 240 -28.42 6.44 -52.84
CA GLN A 240 -28.50 6.50 -51.38
C GLN A 240 -27.20 6.08 -50.69
N LEU A 241 -26.53 5.05 -51.21
CA LEU A 241 -25.27 4.57 -50.67
C LEU A 241 -24.18 5.65 -50.81
N LEU A 242 -24.10 6.32 -51.95
CA LEU A 242 -23.15 7.42 -52.18
C LEU A 242 -23.41 8.63 -51.28
N GLU A 243 -24.67 8.94 -50.99
CA GLU A 243 -25.03 10.00 -50.03
C GLU A 243 -24.52 9.67 -48.63
N VAL A 244 -24.83 8.46 -48.14
CA VAL A 244 -24.44 8.00 -46.81
C VAL A 244 -22.92 7.86 -46.68
N GLU A 245 -22.23 7.44 -47.75
CA GLU A 245 -20.76 7.40 -47.75
C GLU A 245 -20.15 8.80 -47.57
N ARG A 246 -20.72 9.82 -48.23
CA ARG A 246 -20.25 11.20 -48.08
C ARG A 246 -20.53 11.77 -46.69
N GLU A 247 -21.71 11.51 -46.15
CA GLU A 247 -22.04 11.88 -44.76
C GLU A 247 -21.09 11.20 -43.77
N ARG A 248 -20.75 9.91 -44.00
CA ARG A 248 -19.79 9.20 -43.15
C ARG A 248 -18.41 9.85 -43.21
N GLU A 249 -17.92 10.21 -44.39
CA GLU A 249 -16.62 10.89 -44.52
C GLU A 249 -16.60 12.23 -43.78
N GLN A 250 -17.67 13.03 -43.88
CA GLN A 250 -17.80 14.29 -43.15
C GLN A 250 -17.79 14.08 -41.63
N LEU A 251 -18.55 13.09 -41.14
CA LEU A 251 -18.58 12.76 -39.71
C LEU A 251 -17.24 12.19 -39.22
N ASP A 252 -16.54 11.41 -40.04
CA ASP A 252 -15.21 10.89 -39.72
C ASP A 252 -14.18 12.03 -39.59
N GLU A 253 -14.28 13.08 -40.42
CA GLU A 253 -13.45 14.30 -40.31
C GLU A 253 -13.78 15.13 -39.06
N GLU A 254 -15.07 15.36 -38.78
CA GLU A 254 -15.52 16.06 -37.56
C GLU A 254 -15.08 15.33 -36.29
N LEU A 255 -15.18 14.00 -36.27
CA LEU A 255 -14.74 13.18 -35.14
C LEU A 255 -13.24 13.34 -34.89
N GLN A 256 -12.41 13.36 -35.94
CA GLN A 256 -10.96 13.56 -35.79
C GLN A 256 -10.61 14.92 -35.22
N LEU A 257 -11.36 15.97 -35.59
CA LEU A 257 -11.16 17.32 -35.04
C LEU A 257 -11.52 17.36 -33.56
N LEU A 258 -12.66 16.77 -33.18
CA LEU A 258 -13.09 16.69 -31.78
C LEU A 258 -12.11 15.86 -30.92
N GLU A 259 -11.58 14.76 -31.46
CA GLU A 259 -10.56 13.96 -30.77
C GLU A 259 -9.22 14.69 -30.59
N LEU A 260 -8.91 15.68 -31.43
CA LEU A 260 -7.75 16.54 -31.26
C LEU A 260 -8.01 17.57 -30.16
N GLU A 261 -9.17 18.23 -30.21
CA GLU A 261 -9.59 19.22 -29.22
C GLU A 261 -9.71 18.61 -27.81
N GLU A 262 -10.25 17.39 -27.69
CA GLU A 262 -10.30 16.65 -26.42
C GLU A 262 -8.90 16.45 -25.82
N LYS A 263 -7.92 16.07 -26.65
CA LYS A 263 -6.52 15.86 -26.19
C LYS A 263 -5.85 17.16 -25.76
N ASP A 264 -6.13 18.26 -26.46
CA ASP A 264 -5.60 19.56 -26.11
C ASP A 264 -6.18 20.05 -24.77
N LEU A 265 -7.50 19.90 -24.58
CA LEU A 265 -8.18 20.20 -23.32
C LEU A 265 -7.68 19.33 -22.15
N ASP A 266 -7.47 18.04 -22.37
CA ASP A 266 -6.89 17.13 -21.37
C ASP A 266 -5.49 17.60 -20.95
N ALA A 267 -4.67 18.09 -21.89
CA ALA A 267 -3.34 18.61 -21.57
C ALA A 267 -3.42 19.89 -20.71
N GLU A 268 -4.31 20.81 -21.06
CA GLU A 268 -4.56 22.04 -20.30
C GLU A 268 -5.09 21.73 -18.89
N GLU A 269 -6.02 20.78 -18.75
CA GLU A 269 -6.56 20.38 -17.45
C GLU A 269 -5.46 19.78 -16.56
N ASN A 270 -4.60 18.93 -17.14
CA ASN A 270 -3.45 18.36 -16.43
C ASN A 270 -2.44 19.43 -15.99
N GLU A 271 -2.24 20.49 -16.77
CA GLU A 271 -1.42 21.63 -16.37
C GLU A 271 -2.06 22.43 -15.25
N PHE A 272 -3.35 22.71 -15.36
CA PHE A 272 -4.11 23.40 -14.33
C PHE A 272 -4.05 22.65 -12.99
N TRP A 273 -4.29 21.33 -12.99
CA TRP A 273 -4.23 20.54 -11.76
C TRP A 273 -2.83 20.47 -11.16
N ARG A 274 -1.78 20.44 -11.98
CA ARG A 274 -0.40 20.52 -11.48
C ARG A 274 -0.15 21.84 -10.75
N ALA A 275 -0.52 22.97 -11.37
CA ALA A 275 -0.37 24.29 -10.76
C ALA A 275 -1.22 24.43 -9.48
N HIS A 276 -2.46 23.92 -9.51
CA HIS A 276 -3.34 23.94 -8.34
C HIS A 276 -2.76 23.13 -7.17
N ASN A 277 -2.28 21.91 -7.44
CA ASN A 277 -1.68 21.07 -6.43
C ASN A 277 -0.43 21.71 -5.82
N GLU A 278 0.41 22.36 -6.63
CA GLU A 278 1.56 23.12 -6.13
C GLU A 278 1.15 24.26 -5.19
N GLN A 279 0.10 25.00 -5.55
CA GLN A 279 -0.44 26.07 -4.70
C GLN A 279 -0.99 25.54 -3.39
N VAL A 280 -1.76 24.44 -3.42
CA VAL A 280 -2.31 23.80 -2.22
C VAL A 280 -1.18 23.36 -1.29
N LEU A 281 -0.14 22.71 -1.82
CA LEU A 281 1.03 22.31 -1.04
C LEU A 281 1.75 23.52 -0.41
N SER A 282 1.87 24.62 -1.14
CA SER A 282 2.46 25.86 -0.60
C SER A 282 1.62 26.45 0.53
N ILE A 283 0.29 26.47 0.39
CA ILE A 283 -0.63 26.96 1.42
C ILE A 283 -0.54 26.09 2.68
N ASP A 284 -0.51 24.76 2.51
CA ASP A 284 -0.39 23.83 3.63
C ASP A 284 0.94 24.03 4.37
N GLN A 285 2.04 24.20 3.63
CA GLN A 285 3.35 24.48 4.21
C GLN A 285 3.35 25.78 5.02
N GLN A 286 2.79 26.86 4.47
CA GLN A 286 2.69 28.14 5.16
C GLN A 286 1.80 28.05 6.41
N THR A 287 0.69 27.31 6.31
CA THR A 287 -0.23 27.09 7.43
C THR A 287 0.45 26.31 8.56
N ALA A 288 1.21 25.27 8.22
CA ALA A 288 1.99 24.50 9.19
C ALA A 288 3.08 25.35 9.88
N GLN A 289 3.75 26.23 9.12
CA GLN A 289 4.73 27.18 9.68
C GLN A 289 4.07 28.16 10.64
N LEU A 290 2.94 28.75 10.27
CA LEU A 290 2.19 29.65 11.15
C LEU A 290 1.69 28.95 12.41
N ALA A 291 1.20 27.71 12.30
CA ALA A 291 0.76 26.92 13.45
C ALA A 291 1.93 26.67 14.41
N THR A 292 3.10 26.31 13.89
CA THR A 292 4.33 26.08 14.67
C THR A 292 4.75 27.33 15.41
N LEU A 293 4.80 28.49 14.73
CA LEU A 293 5.17 29.77 15.33
C LEU A 293 4.18 30.20 16.42
N ARG A 294 2.87 30.02 16.20
CA ARG A 294 1.85 30.33 17.21
C ARG A 294 1.98 29.45 18.45
N ALA A 295 2.29 28.17 18.27
CA ALA A 295 2.51 27.25 19.38
C ALA A 295 3.74 27.65 20.21
N ALA A 296 4.86 28.00 19.54
CA ALA A 296 6.06 28.50 20.21
C ALA A 296 5.78 29.80 20.97
N TYR A 297 5.12 30.77 20.33
CA TYR A 297 4.74 32.03 20.96
C TYR A 297 3.86 31.82 22.20
N ALA A 298 2.89 30.91 22.15
CA ALA A 298 2.04 30.59 23.29
C ALA A 298 2.82 29.99 24.46
N ALA A 299 3.79 29.10 24.18
CA ALA A 299 4.65 28.50 25.20
C ALA A 299 5.58 29.55 25.85
N ASP A 300 6.16 30.43 25.03
CA ASP A 300 7.03 31.50 25.51
C ASP A 300 6.26 32.53 26.32
N SER A 301 5.06 32.92 25.87
CA SER A 301 4.16 33.81 26.60
C SER A 301 3.75 33.24 27.96
N ALA A 302 3.42 31.94 28.04
CA ALA A 302 3.11 31.29 29.30
C ALA A 302 4.33 31.24 30.24
N THR A 303 5.53 31.06 29.67
CA THR A 303 6.78 31.08 30.43
C THR A 303 7.08 32.48 30.95
N LEU A 304 6.88 33.51 30.14
CA LEU A 304 7.03 34.91 30.53
C LEU A 304 6.06 35.27 31.67
N GLU A 305 4.78 34.91 31.55
CA GLU A 305 3.79 35.16 32.61
C GLU A 305 4.19 34.48 33.92
N LYS A 306 4.76 33.27 33.84
CA LYS A 306 5.28 32.57 35.02
C LYS A 306 6.47 33.32 35.63
N LEU A 307 7.41 33.80 34.81
CA LEU A 307 8.59 34.55 35.27
C LEU A 307 8.22 35.91 35.86
N GLU A 308 7.25 36.61 35.28
CA GLU A 308 6.71 37.87 35.81
C GLU A 308 6.02 37.66 37.17
N ARG A 309 5.34 36.53 37.35
CA ARG A 309 4.75 36.16 38.64
C ARG A 309 5.77 35.76 39.69
N THR A 310 6.92 35.21 39.30
CA THR A 310 7.97 34.82 40.25
C THR A 310 8.74 36.04 40.74
N ASN A 311 8.38 36.51 41.92
CA ASN A 311 9.10 37.57 42.60
C ASN A 311 10.18 36.98 43.50
N VAL A 312 11.44 37.15 43.11
CA VAL A 312 12.63 36.64 43.82
C VAL A 312 12.66 37.06 45.30
N TYR A 313 12.11 38.23 45.65
CA TYR A 313 12.08 38.70 47.03
C TYR A 313 11.07 37.94 47.90
N ASN A 314 9.94 37.48 47.32
CA ASN A 314 8.99 36.64 48.02
C ASN A 314 9.57 35.23 48.26
N ASP A 315 10.37 34.73 47.32
CA ASP A 315 11.05 33.42 47.46
C ASP A 315 12.22 33.49 48.46
N ALA A 316 12.94 34.62 48.53
CA ALA A 316 14.05 34.83 49.47
C ALA A 316 13.57 35.08 50.91
N PHE A 317 12.41 35.73 51.09
CA PHE A 317 11.82 36.04 52.40
C PHE A 317 10.36 35.58 52.47
N CYS A 318 10.17 34.28 52.64
CA CYS A 318 8.88 33.63 52.77
C CYS A 318 8.21 33.98 54.11
N ILE A 319 7.40 35.04 54.14
CA ILE A 319 6.59 35.42 55.32
C ILE A 319 5.24 34.70 55.31
N GLY A 320 5.08 33.81 56.28
CA GLY A 320 3.88 33.00 56.52
C GLY A 320 3.41 33.08 57.97
N HIS A 321 2.57 32.12 58.35
CA HIS A 321 2.16 31.92 59.73
C HIS A 321 2.09 30.43 60.03
N ASP A 322 2.47 30.05 61.26
CA ASP A 322 2.34 28.69 61.78
C ASP A 322 1.52 28.76 63.08
N GLY A 323 0.22 28.47 62.96
CA GLY A 323 -0.76 28.67 64.02
C GLY A 323 -0.81 30.12 64.54
N VAL A 324 -0.28 30.32 65.75
CA VAL A 324 -0.22 31.62 66.44
C VAL A 324 1.05 32.41 66.13
N PHE A 325 2.08 31.76 65.60
CA PHE A 325 3.38 32.37 65.28
C PHE A 325 3.37 32.98 63.88
N GLY A 326 4.06 34.12 63.71
CA GLY A 326 4.50 34.56 62.40
C GLY A 326 5.80 33.83 62.03
N THR A 327 5.95 33.40 60.78
CA THR A 327 7.14 32.68 60.32
C THR A 327 7.84 33.42 59.19
N ILE A 328 9.17 33.43 59.22
CA ILE A 328 10.00 33.94 58.13
C ILE A 328 10.98 32.84 57.68
N ASN A 329 10.92 32.43 56.41
CA ASN A 329 11.70 31.30 55.88
C ASN A 329 11.55 30.01 56.71
N GLY A 330 10.35 29.79 57.26
CA GLY A 330 10.03 28.66 58.13
C GLY A 330 10.45 28.80 59.60
N LEU A 331 11.13 29.88 59.98
CA LEU A 331 11.55 30.15 61.38
C LEU A 331 10.43 30.84 62.14
N ARG A 332 10.07 30.34 63.33
CA ARG A 332 8.99 30.90 64.16
C ARG A 332 9.50 32.07 64.99
N LEU A 333 8.82 33.20 64.86
CA LEU A 333 9.13 34.43 65.58
C LEU A 333 8.16 34.62 66.75
N GLY A 334 8.53 34.10 67.92
CA GLY A 334 7.76 34.26 69.16
C GLY A 334 7.88 33.06 70.10
N ARG A 335 7.17 33.12 71.23
CA ARG A 335 7.05 32.05 72.23
C ARG A 335 5.65 31.99 72.81
N VAL A 336 5.19 30.77 73.09
CA VAL A 336 3.91 30.53 73.76
C VAL A 336 4.12 29.49 74.85
N PRO A 337 3.45 29.59 76.02
CA PRO A 337 3.66 28.67 77.16
C PRO A 337 3.41 27.18 76.89
N GLY A 338 2.83 26.81 75.74
CA GLY A 338 2.59 25.41 75.32
C GLY A 338 3.56 24.86 74.28
N VAL A 339 4.31 25.70 73.57
CA VAL A 339 5.27 25.27 72.53
C VAL A 339 6.55 26.11 72.68
N PRO A 340 7.57 25.58 73.39
CA PRO A 340 8.81 26.32 73.59
C PRO A 340 9.61 26.38 72.28
N VAL A 341 9.80 27.60 71.77
CA VAL A 341 10.68 27.87 70.62
C VAL A 341 12.07 28.21 71.13
N GLU A 342 13.12 27.58 70.60
CA GLU A 342 14.49 27.85 71.04
C GLU A 342 14.93 29.29 70.72
N TRP A 343 15.79 29.86 71.57
CA TRP A 343 16.30 31.23 71.35
C TRP A 343 17.12 31.32 70.05
N ALA A 344 17.80 30.24 69.65
CA ALA A 344 18.53 30.21 68.39
C ALA A 344 17.61 30.43 67.17
N GLU A 345 16.42 29.81 67.17
CA GLU A 345 15.41 29.97 66.12
C GLU A 345 14.85 31.41 66.10
N ILE A 346 14.54 31.97 67.28
CA ILE A 346 14.04 33.35 67.42
C ILE A 346 15.08 34.38 66.97
N ASN A 347 16.34 34.18 67.37
CA ASN A 347 17.44 35.06 67.00
C ASN A 347 17.71 35.00 65.49
N ALA A 348 17.65 33.80 64.89
CA ALA A 348 17.74 33.63 63.45
C ALA A 348 16.58 34.32 62.71
N ALA A 349 15.35 34.19 63.22
CA ALA A 349 14.17 34.85 62.68
C ALA A 349 14.28 36.38 62.75
N TRP A 350 14.75 36.94 63.86
CA TRP A 350 15.05 38.37 64.00
C TRP A 350 16.15 38.83 63.03
N GLY A 351 17.17 37.99 62.83
CA GLY A 351 18.22 38.23 61.84
C GLY A 351 17.68 38.34 60.41
N GLN A 352 16.81 37.41 60.02
CA GLN A 352 16.12 37.43 58.73
C GLN A 352 15.19 38.63 58.60
N THR A 353 14.52 39.01 59.69
CA THR A 353 13.60 40.15 59.74
C THR A 353 14.34 41.48 59.59
N LEU A 354 15.51 41.61 60.23
CA LEU A 354 16.39 42.77 60.04
C LEU A 354 16.97 42.84 58.64
N LEU A 355 17.42 41.70 58.09
CA LEU A 355 17.91 41.62 56.73
C LEU A 355 16.84 42.01 55.70
N LEU A 356 15.60 41.59 55.92
CA LEU A 356 14.46 41.98 55.11
C LEU A 356 14.25 43.50 55.14
N MET A 357 14.19 44.11 56.32
CA MET A 357 14.01 45.56 56.46
C MET A 357 15.16 46.33 55.80
N TYR A 358 16.40 45.86 55.95
CA TYR A 358 17.57 46.41 55.27
C TYR A 358 17.48 46.28 53.73
N THR A 359 17.00 45.15 53.24
CA THR A 359 16.83 44.91 51.79
C THR A 359 15.72 45.80 51.21
N ILE A 360 14.61 45.98 51.91
CA ILE A 360 13.54 46.91 51.51
C ILE A 360 14.07 48.35 51.50
N ALA A 361 14.77 48.78 52.54
CA ALA A 361 15.34 50.13 52.61
C ALA A 361 16.33 50.39 51.47
N ARG A 362 17.19 49.42 51.14
CA ARG A 362 18.09 49.50 49.98
C ARG A 362 17.35 49.55 48.65
N LYS A 363 16.25 48.81 48.51
CA LYS A 363 15.46 48.80 47.28
C LYS A 363 14.75 50.14 47.05
N LEU A 364 14.36 50.82 48.13
CA LEU A 364 13.71 52.13 48.08
C LEU A 364 14.71 53.29 48.12
N ASP A 365 16.02 53.00 48.11
CA ASP A 365 17.10 53.97 48.36
C ASP A 365 16.86 54.86 49.61
N TYR A 366 16.17 54.31 50.61
CA TYR A 366 15.83 55.00 51.85
C TYR A 366 16.94 54.85 52.89
N THR A 367 17.39 55.98 53.43
CA THR A 367 18.38 56.01 54.50
C THR A 367 17.72 56.40 55.81
N PHE A 368 17.93 55.59 56.84
CA PHE A 368 17.43 55.89 58.19
C PHE A 368 18.31 56.98 58.82
N GLU A 369 17.70 58.08 59.25
CA GLU A 369 18.43 59.22 59.83
C GLU A 369 19.04 58.91 61.21
N ASN A 370 18.29 58.20 62.05
CA ASN A 370 18.64 57.99 63.46
C ASN A 370 19.25 56.62 63.77
N TYR A 371 19.16 55.67 62.84
CA TYR A 371 19.55 54.28 63.05
C TYR A 371 20.29 53.72 61.85
N ARG A 372 21.17 52.75 62.08
CA ARG A 372 21.85 51.97 61.05
C ARG A 372 21.60 50.49 61.30
N LEU A 373 21.02 49.82 60.32
CA LEU A 373 20.73 48.39 60.40
C LEU A 373 21.99 47.59 60.02
N VAL A 374 22.37 46.63 60.86
CA VAL A 374 23.53 45.76 60.63
C VAL A 374 23.08 44.29 60.72
N PRO A 375 22.66 43.68 59.60
CA PRO A 375 22.26 42.27 59.58
C PRO A 375 23.50 41.38 59.72
N MET A 376 23.52 40.55 60.76
CA MET A 376 24.63 39.62 61.08
C MET A 376 24.10 38.21 61.43
N GLY A 377 23.16 37.71 60.62
CA GLY A 377 22.47 36.44 60.90
C GLY A 377 21.79 36.49 62.28
N SER A 378 21.97 35.46 63.09
CA SER A 378 21.38 35.36 64.43
C SER A 378 21.90 36.40 65.45
N PHE A 379 22.95 37.15 65.14
CA PHE A 379 23.52 38.18 66.03
C PHE A 379 23.33 39.59 65.49
N SER A 380 22.19 39.80 64.81
CA SER A 380 21.84 41.06 64.18
C SER A 380 21.72 42.22 65.18
N ARG A 381 22.09 43.43 64.76
CA ARG A 381 22.14 44.62 65.63
C ARG A 381 21.71 45.90 64.91
N ILE A 382 21.25 46.88 65.68
CA ILE A 382 20.91 48.23 65.24
C ILE A 382 21.85 49.22 65.94
N GLU A 383 22.55 50.05 65.19
CA GLU A 383 23.43 51.09 65.72
C GLU A 383 22.69 52.43 65.69
N LYS A 384 22.72 53.23 66.76
CA LYS A 384 22.15 54.58 66.75
C LYS A 384 23.11 55.54 66.04
N ALA A 385 22.65 56.22 64.98
CA ALA A 385 23.46 57.16 64.21
C ALA A 385 23.54 58.55 64.89
N THR A 386 22.48 58.95 65.59
CA THR A 386 22.36 60.27 66.25
C THR A 386 22.65 60.15 67.75
N GLY A 387 23.80 60.67 68.19
CA GLY A 387 24.23 60.72 69.59
C GLY A 387 25.29 59.68 69.95
N ASP A 388 25.21 59.11 71.16
CA ASP A 388 26.13 58.08 71.62
C ASP A 388 25.96 56.81 70.77
N LYS A 389 27.05 56.26 70.22
CA LYS A 389 27.08 55.11 69.28
C LYS A 389 26.69 53.80 69.99
N SER A 390 25.48 53.77 70.51
CA SER A 390 24.92 52.65 71.25
C SER A 390 24.52 51.54 70.28
N ASN A 391 24.98 50.33 70.59
CA ASN A 391 24.64 49.12 69.84
C ASN A 391 23.45 48.43 70.50
N TYR A 392 22.36 48.29 69.76
CA TYR A 392 21.16 47.58 70.19
C TYR A 392 21.14 46.18 69.59
N GLU A 393 21.24 45.17 70.45
CA GLU A 393 21.34 43.76 70.09
C GLU A 393 19.93 43.17 69.89
N LEU A 394 19.62 42.69 68.69
CA LEU A 394 18.33 42.04 68.35
C LEU A 394 18.40 40.52 68.53
N TYR A 395 19.16 40.07 69.53
CA TYR A 395 19.25 38.67 69.89
C TYR A 395 19.19 38.52 71.41
N GLY A 396 18.50 37.47 71.86
CA GLY A 396 18.39 37.11 73.26
C GLY A 396 19.18 35.85 73.59
N SER A 397 19.45 35.63 74.88
CA SER A 397 20.03 34.38 75.38
C SER A 397 19.11 33.73 76.41
N GLY A 398 19.10 32.39 76.42
CA GLY A 398 18.28 31.58 77.33
C GLY A 398 18.88 31.36 78.71
N ASP A 399 20.15 31.71 78.92
CA ASP A 399 20.91 31.29 80.08
C ASP A 399 20.55 32.08 81.37
N LEU A 400 20.56 31.39 82.51
CA LEU A 400 19.76 31.76 83.69
C LEU A 400 20.44 32.70 84.73
N HIS A 401 19.54 33.37 85.48
CA HIS A 401 19.56 33.72 86.92
C HIS A 401 19.80 35.17 87.37
N PHE A 402 20.63 36.00 86.74
CA PHE A 402 20.71 37.45 87.11
C PHE A 402 20.87 38.40 85.90
N GLY A 403 21.41 37.91 84.78
CA GLY A 403 21.55 38.67 83.53
C GLY A 403 20.24 38.83 82.73
N ARG A 404 19.20 38.04 83.03
CA ARG A 404 17.92 38.03 82.29
C ARG A 404 17.22 39.39 82.30
N LEU A 405 17.19 40.11 83.44
CA LEU A 405 16.51 41.42 83.50
C LEU A 405 17.25 42.50 82.70
N LEU A 406 18.58 42.55 82.78
CA LEU A 406 19.38 43.58 82.09
C LEU A 406 19.53 43.29 80.58
N HIS A 407 19.62 42.01 80.20
CA HIS A 407 19.73 41.61 78.80
C HIS A 407 18.37 41.70 78.08
N ASN A 408 17.27 41.30 78.74
CA ASN A 408 15.92 41.53 78.21
C ASN A 408 15.63 43.04 78.04
N ARG A 409 16.14 43.89 78.94
CA ARG A 409 16.03 45.35 78.78
C ARG A 409 16.75 45.86 77.53
N ARG A 410 17.95 45.36 77.22
CA ARG A 410 18.69 45.74 76.00
C ARG A 410 17.99 45.24 74.74
N PHE A 411 17.48 44.02 74.77
CA PHE A 411 16.71 43.42 73.69
C PHE A 411 15.38 44.16 73.46
N ASP A 412 14.68 44.57 74.51
CA ASP A 412 13.46 45.39 74.44
C ASP A 412 13.74 46.76 73.81
N ILE A 413 14.86 47.40 74.17
CA ILE A 413 15.27 48.67 73.54
C ILE A 413 15.57 48.44 72.05
N ALA A 414 16.20 47.32 71.68
CA ALA A 414 16.48 46.97 70.30
C ALA A 414 15.20 46.73 69.49
N MET A 415 14.22 46.01 70.03
CA MET A 415 12.92 45.78 69.39
C MET A 415 12.12 47.08 69.22
N VAL A 416 12.18 47.98 70.22
CA VAL A 416 11.56 49.30 70.11
C VAL A 416 12.23 50.14 69.02
N ALA A 417 13.57 50.14 68.96
CA ALA A 417 14.32 50.81 67.89
C ALA A 417 14.01 50.21 66.52
N PHE A 418 13.84 48.88 66.42
CA PHE A 418 13.44 48.20 65.19
C PHE A 418 12.07 48.69 64.69
N ILE A 419 11.10 48.81 65.60
CA ILE A 419 9.74 49.23 65.24
C ILE A 419 9.66 50.73 64.93
N ASP A 420 10.51 51.54 65.55
CA ASP A 420 10.70 52.94 65.19
C ASP A 420 11.23 53.05 63.74
N CYS A 421 12.20 52.21 63.37
CA CYS A 421 12.64 52.11 61.97
C CYS A 421 11.52 51.64 61.03
N LEU A 422 10.76 50.62 61.44
CA LEU A 422 9.62 50.12 60.67
C LEU A 422 8.57 51.21 60.46
N LYS A 423 8.29 52.03 61.48
CA LYS A 423 7.38 53.17 61.39
C LYS A 423 7.87 54.18 60.37
N HIS A 424 9.13 54.60 60.43
CA HIS A 424 9.69 55.53 59.43
C HIS A 424 9.54 54.99 58.01
N LEU A 425 9.75 53.68 57.83
CA LEU A 425 9.56 53.02 56.54
C LEU A 425 8.08 53.02 56.11
N MET A 426 7.15 52.69 57.01
CA MET A 426 5.71 52.71 56.73
C MET A 426 5.21 54.13 56.40
N ASP A 427 5.68 55.14 57.13
CA ASP A 427 5.33 56.54 56.92
C ASP A 427 5.88 57.05 55.58
N HIS A 428 7.11 56.64 55.21
CA HIS A 428 7.68 56.91 53.89
C HIS A 428 6.83 56.29 52.77
N ILE A 429 6.45 55.02 52.90
CA ILE A 429 5.58 54.34 51.93
C ILE A 429 4.22 55.06 51.82
N LYS A 430 3.59 55.41 52.94
CA LYS A 430 2.33 56.16 52.96
C LYS A 430 2.42 57.56 52.34
N SER A 431 3.58 58.21 52.47
CA SER A 431 3.82 59.51 51.84
C SER A 431 3.91 59.42 50.31
N GLN A 432 4.40 58.29 49.79
CA GLN A 432 4.50 58.03 48.36
C GLN A 432 3.16 57.50 47.80
N ASP A 433 2.48 56.64 48.54
CA ASP A 433 1.22 56.03 48.14
C ASP A 433 0.21 56.00 49.31
N PRO A 434 -0.75 56.95 49.34
CA PRO A 434 -1.80 57.00 50.36
C PRO A 434 -2.79 55.84 50.30
N SER A 435 -2.80 55.03 49.22
CA SER A 435 -3.72 53.90 49.07
C SER A 435 -3.30 52.68 49.89
N VAL A 436 -2.05 52.64 50.35
CA VAL A 436 -1.53 51.54 51.16
C VAL A 436 -2.01 51.67 52.60
N ASP A 437 -2.96 50.82 52.98
CA ASP A 437 -3.39 50.72 54.37
C ASP A 437 -2.57 49.68 55.15
N PHE A 438 -2.17 50.08 56.36
CA PHE A 438 -1.48 49.22 57.31
C PHE A 438 -2.44 48.94 58.48
N PRO A 439 -2.96 47.71 58.62
CA PRO A 439 -3.99 47.39 59.62
C PRO A 439 -3.57 47.64 61.07
N HIS A 440 -2.26 47.60 61.35
CA HIS A 440 -1.70 47.80 62.68
C HIS A 440 -0.79 49.03 62.70
N GLN A 441 -1.21 50.07 63.42
CA GLN A 441 -0.42 51.28 63.57
C GLN A 441 0.67 51.10 64.63
N VAL A 442 1.82 51.72 64.38
CA VAL A 442 2.94 51.72 65.30
C VAL A 442 2.86 52.95 66.22
N VAL A 443 2.70 52.72 67.52
CA VAL A 443 2.69 53.76 68.55
C VAL A 443 3.73 53.42 69.62
N LYS A 444 4.89 54.08 69.56
CA LYS A 444 6.03 53.87 70.47
C LYS A 444 6.47 52.40 70.53
N ASP A 445 6.14 51.70 71.62
CA ASP A 445 6.50 50.31 71.91
C ASP A 445 5.38 49.31 71.63
N LYS A 446 4.31 49.75 70.96
CA LYS A 446 3.16 48.93 70.60
C LYS A 446 2.90 48.96 69.10
N ILE A 447 2.49 47.81 68.57
CA ILE A 447 2.00 47.65 67.21
C ILE A 447 0.55 47.15 67.28
N GLY A 448 -0.39 47.97 66.85
CA GLY A 448 -1.81 47.77 67.16
C GLY A 448 -2.09 47.97 68.64
N ASP A 449 -2.65 46.95 69.29
CA ASP A 449 -3.02 46.93 70.71
C ASP A 449 -1.98 46.24 71.62
N VAL A 450 -0.99 45.57 71.03
CA VAL A 450 -0.01 44.72 71.73
C VAL A 450 1.40 45.34 71.77
N SER A 451 2.10 45.13 72.88
CA SER A 451 3.49 45.59 73.04
C SER A 451 4.50 44.58 72.52
N VAL A 452 5.58 45.07 71.93
CA VAL A 452 6.72 44.26 71.48
C VAL A 452 7.78 44.03 72.55
N LYS A 453 7.65 44.67 73.71
CA LYS A 453 8.55 44.41 74.83
C LYS A 453 8.28 43.02 75.39
N LEU A 454 9.35 42.30 75.70
CA LEU A 454 9.30 41.01 76.36
C LEU A 454 9.16 41.20 77.88
N GLN A 455 9.71 42.27 78.46
CA GLN A 455 9.62 42.52 79.89
C GLN A 455 8.22 42.96 80.31
N PHE A 456 7.68 42.32 81.36
CA PHE A 456 6.33 42.57 81.92
C PHE A 456 5.17 42.32 80.94
N ASN A 457 5.40 41.50 79.90
CA ASN A 457 4.41 41.15 78.89
C ASN A 457 4.11 39.64 78.91
N GLN A 458 2.92 39.26 78.45
CA GLN A 458 2.59 37.85 78.26
C GLN A 458 3.23 37.35 76.96
N GLU A 459 3.82 36.15 76.97
CA GLU A 459 4.52 35.60 75.79
C GLU A 459 3.59 35.50 74.56
N GLU A 460 2.31 35.24 74.78
CA GLU A 460 1.27 35.22 73.73
C GLU A 460 1.02 36.59 73.10
N ALA A 461 0.97 37.65 73.91
CA ALA A 461 0.81 39.02 73.44
C ALA A 461 2.07 39.49 72.71
N TRP A 462 3.24 39.10 73.19
CA TRP A 462 4.51 39.32 72.51
C TRP A 462 4.54 38.61 71.15
N THR A 463 4.21 37.33 71.07
CA THR A 463 4.14 36.58 69.80
C THR A 463 3.16 37.20 68.80
N ARG A 464 1.99 37.65 69.28
CA ARG A 464 1.02 38.37 68.45
C ARG A 464 1.60 39.66 67.88
N SER A 465 2.32 40.42 68.69
CA SER A 465 2.97 41.66 68.27
C SER A 465 4.03 41.42 67.18
N LEU A 466 4.81 40.35 67.28
CA LEU A 466 5.81 39.97 66.27
C LEU A 466 5.17 39.50 64.96
N ARG A 467 4.02 38.82 65.04
CA ARG A 467 3.22 38.49 63.87
C ARG A 467 2.73 39.76 63.14
N HIS A 468 2.32 40.79 63.87
CA HIS A 468 1.94 42.07 63.27
C HIS A 468 3.13 42.78 62.62
N VAL A 469 4.33 42.70 63.21
CA VAL A 469 5.58 43.21 62.62
C VAL A 469 5.87 42.52 61.28
N LEU A 470 5.81 41.19 61.23
CA LEU A 470 6.03 40.44 59.99
C LEU A 470 4.96 40.75 58.94
N LEU A 471 3.69 40.95 59.35
CA LEU A 471 2.63 41.36 58.44
C LEU A 471 2.89 42.75 57.84
N ALA A 472 3.31 43.72 58.66
CA ALA A 472 3.67 45.05 58.19
C ALA A 472 4.84 45.00 57.21
N LEU A 473 5.89 44.23 57.51
CA LEU A 473 7.02 44.01 56.60
C LEU A 473 6.61 43.30 55.30
N LYS A 474 5.65 42.37 55.35
CA LYS A 474 5.09 41.73 54.16
C LYS A 474 4.36 42.73 53.26
N ILE A 475 3.60 43.65 53.85
CA ILE A 475 2.93 44.73 53.11
C ILE A 475 3.97 45.67 52.50
N CYS A 476 5.00 46.08 53.28
CA CYS A 476 6.10 46.90 52.78
C CYS A 476 6.85 46.22 51.63
N LEU A 477 7.12 44.92 51.75
CA LEU A 477 7.78 44.13 50.71
C LEU A 477 6.93 44.08 49.44
N LYS A 478 5.64 43.75 49.59
CA LYS A 478 4.69 43.70 48.46
C LYS A 478 4.61 45.05 47.75
N TRP A 479 4.54 46.15 48.49
CA TRP A 479 4.54 47.48 47.90
C TRP A 479 5.86 47.79 47.21
N ALA A 480 7.01 47.54 47.85
CA ALA A 480 8.32 47.76 47.26
C ALA A 480 8.60 46.85 46.04
N THR A 481 7.85 45.76 45.85
CA THR A 481 7.98 44.86 44.70
C THR A 481 6.95 45.06 43.61
N ASN A 482 5.74 45.50 43.96
CA ASN A 482 4.68 45.81 43.00
C ASN A 482 4.81 47.25 42.49
N GLY A 483 5.29 48.15 43.33
CA GLY A 483 5.74 49.48 42.95
C GLY A 483 7.07 49.36 42.24
N ALA A 484 7.03 49.17 40.93
CA ALA A 484 8.11 49.61 40.08
C ALA A 484 8.18 51.15 40.22
N ASN A 485 9.09 51.63 41.07
CA ASN A 485 9.79 52.86 40.75
C ASN A 485 10.71 52.55 39.56
N GLY A 486 10.07 52.46 38.39
CA GLY A 486 10.60 52.11 37.09
C GLY A 486 9.50 52.27 36.06
#